data_AF-A0A6S6XPU6-F1
#
_entry.id   AF-A0A6S6XPU6-F1
#
_cell.length_a   1.000
_cell.length_b   1.000
_cell.length_c   1.000
_cell.angle_alpha   90.00
_cell.angle_beta   90.00
_cell.angle_gamma   90.00
#
_symmetry.space_group_name_H-M   'P 1'
#
loop_
_entity.id
_entity.type
_entity.pdbx_description
1 polymer ?
#
loop_
_entity_poly.entity_id
_entity_poly.type
_entity_poly.pdbx_seq_one_letter_code
_entity_poly.pdbx_strand_id
1 'polypeptide(L)'
;MTKSKEWEQIKILYSYLKQHKPPKKLWCGIEGIEFIYHNTWADPEIKYKGHLFDCIDVEDYFWEDFIEEMKEQGIEETMKNETTFENHFPDWLKNHSNDVKYYLDNLLME
;
A
#
# COMPACT_ATOMS: atom_id res chain seq x y z
N MET A 1 -11.11 43.96 1.18
CA MET A 1 -12.18 43.45 2.08
C MET A 1 -12.54 42.03 1.63
N THR A 2 -11.56 41.11 1.69
CA THR A 2 -11.55 39.89 0.85
C THR A 2 -11.08 38.65 1.63
N LYS A 3 -10.07 38.81 2.49
CA LYS A 3 -9.54 37.72 3.35
C LYS A 3 -10.61 37.04 4.22
N SER A 4 -11.63 37.77 4.69
CA SER A 4 -12.67 37.23 5.58
C SER A 4 -13.56 36.16 4.91
N LYS A 5 -13.81 36.24 3.59
CA LYS A 5 -14.63 35.25 2.88
C LYS A 5 -13.85 33.97 2.59
N GLU A 6 -12.56 34.09 2.28
CA GLU A 6 -11.65 32.95 2.04
C GLU A 6 -11.49 32.11 3.31
N TRP A 7 -11.32 32.74 4.48
CA TRP A 7 -11.19 32.04 5.76
C TRP A 7 -12.43 31.22 6.12
N GLU A 8 -13.64 31.70 5.83
CA GLU A 8 -14.85 30.90 6.09
C GLU A 8 -15.03 29.76 5.09
N GLN A 9 -14.64 29.94 3.84
CA GLN A 9 -14.61 28.83 2.87
C GLN A 9 -13.62 27.74 3.33
N ILE A 10 -12.45 28.11 3.85
CA ILE A 10 -11.47 27.16 4.40
C ILE A 10 -12.06 26.38 5.60
N LYS A 11 -12.76 27.04 6.53
CA LYS A 11 -13.37 26.34 7.68
C LYS A 11 -14.47 25.36 7.28
N ILE A 12 -15.29 25.73 6.29
CA ILE A 12 -16.32 24.85 5.74
C ILE A 12 -15.66 23.63 5.10
N LEU A 13 -14.63 23.84 4.26
CA LEU A 13 -13.89 22.76 3.63
C LEU A 13 -13.23 21.83 4.66
N TYR A 14 -12.59 22.40 5.69
CA TYR A 14 -11.95 21.62 6.75
C TYR A 14 -12.97 20.79 7.54
N SER A 15 -14.14 21.37 7.86
CA SER A 15 -15.22 20.65 8.55
C SER A 15 -15.78 19.51 7.70
N TYR A 16 -15.93 19.74 6.39
CA TYR A 16 -16.35 18.73 5.43
C TYR A 16 -15.35 17.59 5.32
N LEU A 17 -14.05 17.87 5.14
CA LEU A 17 -12.99 16.85 5.05
C LEU A 17 -12.84 16.05 6.35
N LYS A 18 -13.11 16.66 7.50
CA LYS A 18 -13.10 15.98 8.80
C LYS A 18 -14.24 14.96 8.94
N GLN A 19 -15.41 15.24 8.35
CA GLN A 19 -16.57 14.35 8.33
C GLN A 19 -16.50 13.32 7.18
N HIS A 20 -15.92 13.73 6.05
CA HIS A 20 -15.78 12.96 4.82
C HIS A 20 -14.31 12.79 4.50
N LYS A 21 -13.62 11.95 5.30
CA LYS A 21 -12.25 11.56 4.98
C LYS A 21 -12.24 10.98 3.56
N PRO A 22 -11.27 11.35 2.71
CA PRO A 22 -11.15 10.74 1.40
C PRO A 22 -11.06 9.22 1.55
N PRO A 23 -11.61 8.45 0.58
CA PRO A 23 -11.52 7.01 0.63
C PRO A 23 -10.05 6.61 0.77
N LYS A 24 -9.77 5.75 1.74
CA LYS A 24 -8.42 5.22 1.94
C LYS A 24 -8.03 4.44 0.69
N LYS A 25 -6.88 4.77 0.11
CA LYS A 25 -6.32 3.95 -0.97
C LYS A 25 -5.77 2.68 -0.33
N LEU A 26 -6.31 1.51 -0.69
CA LEU A 26 -5.80 0.24 -0.18
C LEU A 26 -4.48 -0.09 -0.87
N TRP A 27 -3.52 -0.62 -0.09
CA TRP A 27 -2.28 -1.16 -0.65
C TRP A 27 -2.56 -2.54 -1.24
N CYS A 28 -2.24 -2.74 -2.53
CA CYS A 28 -2.53 -3.96 -3.29
C CYS A 28 -3.99 -4.45 -3.24
N GLY A 29 -4.94 -3.58 -2.85
CA GLY A 29 -6.33 -3.98 -2.62
C GLY A 29 -6.56 -4.84 -1.37
N ILE A 30 -5.60 -4.88 -0.45
CA ILE A 30 -5.69 -5.63 0.82
C ILE A 30 -6.51 -4.82 1.84
N GLU A 31 -7.62 -5.39 2.30
CA GLU A 31 -8.45 -4.73 3.31
C GLU A 31 -7.70 -4.59 4.64
N GLY A 32 -7.72 -3.37 5.19
CA GLY A 32 -7.07 -3.02 6.45
C GLY A 32 -5.65 -2.48 6.31
N ILE A 33 -5.09 -2.44 5.10
CA ILE A 33 -3.78 -1.86 4.81
C ILE A 33 -3.96 -0.68 3.85
N GLU A 34 -3.55 0.51 4.29
CA GLU A 34 -3.68 1.75 3.53
C GLU A 34 -2.35 2.08 2.86
N PHE A 35 -2.36 2.45 1.59
CA PHE A 35 -1.18 2.97 0.88
C PHE A 35 -1.07 4.47 1.05
N ILE A 36 0.12 4.92 1.42
CA ILE A 36 0.45 6.33 1.64
C ILE A 36 1.59 6.70 0.70
N TYR A 37 1.31 7.67 -0.18
CA TYR A 37 2.29 8.25 -1.08
C TYR A 37 2.42 9.73 -0.77
N HIS A 38 3.64 10.16 -0.47
CA HIS A 38 3.92 11.56 -0.13
C HIS A 38 4.32 12.36 -1.36
N ASN A 39 5.34 11.91 -2.09
CA ASN A 39 5.87 12.52 -3.32
C ASN A 39 6.95 11.61 -3.95
N THR A 40 7.63 12.08 -5.00
CA THR A 40 8.64 11.31 -5.75
C THR A 40 10.00 11.18 -5.08
N TRP A 41 10.24 11.88 -3.96
CA TRP A 41 11.51 11.93 -3.24
C TRP A 41 11.49 11.13 -1.94
N ALA A 42 10.33 10.61 -1.55
CA ALA A 42 10.14 9.81 -0.35
C ALA A 42 9.58 8.45 -0.75
N ASP A 43 10.09 7.42 -0.10
CA ASP A 43 9.57 6.07 -0.27
C ASP A 43 8.11 6.01 0.20
N PRO A 44 7.28 5.21 -0.48
CA PRO A 44 5.91 5.03 -0.07
C PRO A 44 5.83 4.26 1.25
N GLU A 45 4.78 4.55 2.02
CA GLU A 45 4.51 3.88 3.29
C GLU A 45 3.20 3.11 3.20
N ILE A 46 3.07 2.07 4.02
CA ILE A 46 1.79 1.43 4.28
C ILE A 46 1.37 1.66 5.73
N LYS A 47 0.07 1.82 5.94
CA LYS A 47 -0.51 1.95 7.28
C LYS A 47 -1.33 0.73 7.60
N TYR A 48 -0.97 0.08 8.71
CA TYR A 48 -1.67 -1.08 9.23
C TYR A 48 -1.82 -0.98 10.75
N LYS A 49 -3.04 -1.25 11.26
CA LYS A 49 -3.41 -1.13 12.68
C LYS A 49 -2.99 0.19 13.37
N GLY A 50 -2.83 1.27 12.60
CA GLY A 50 -2.43 2.58 13.11
C GLY A 50 -0.93 2.88 13.06
N HIS A 51 -0.10 1.90 12.71
CA HIS A 51 1.34 2.02 12.55
C HIS A 51 1.72 2.19 11.07
N LEU A 52 2.85 2.84 10.82
CA LEU A 52 3.43 3.05 9.49
C LEU A 52 4.59 2.08 9.29
N PHE A 53 4.68 1.53 8.10
CA PHE A 53 5.76 0.66 7.66
C PHE A 53 6.25 1.14 6.30
N ASP A 54 7.54 0.95 6.04
CA ASP A 54 8.08 1.17 4.70
C ASP A 54 7.48 0.15 3.73
N CYS A 55 6.99 0.62 2.59
CA CYS A 55 6.35 -0.26 1.61
C CYS A 55 7.35 -1.21 0.95
N ILE A 56 8.58 -0.73 0.70
CA ILE A 56 9.62 -1.49 0.02
C ILE A 56 10.13 -2.61 0.91
N ASP A 57 10.35 -2.35 2.20
CA ASP A 57 10.77 -3.39 3.15
C ASP A 57 9.76 -4.56 3.23
N VAL A 58 8.46 -4.24 3.11
CA VAL A 58 7.40 -5.26 3.13
C VAL A 58 7.35 -6.00 1.80
N GLU A 59 7.52 -5.32 0.66
CA GLU A 59 7.58 -5.94 -0.67
C GLU A 59 8.79 -6.87 -0.77
N ASP A 60 9.97 -6.43 -0.34
CA ASP A 60 11.21 -7.20 -0.39
C ASP A 60 11.12 -8.48 0.43
N TYR A 61 10.47 -8.45 1.61
CA TYR A 61 10.27 -9.64 2.43
C TYR A 61 9.51 -10.75 1.70
N PHE A 62 8.50 -10.40 0.91
CA PHE A 62 7.64 -11.36 0.20
C PHE A 62 8.11 -11.69 -1.21
N TRP A 63 9.12 -10.98 -1.71
CA TRP A 63 9.56 -11.12 -3.09
C TRP A 63 10.10 -12.52 -3.38
N GLU A 64 10.94 -13.06 -2.49
CA GLU A 64 11.55 -14.38 -2.69
C GLU A 64 10.51 -15.51 -2.78
N ASP A 65 9.51 -15.50 -1.87
CA ASP A 65 8.41 -16.47 -1.86
C ASP A 65 7.59 -16.39 -3.17
N PHE A 66 7.28 -15.17 -3.64
CA PHE A 66 6.60 -14.98 -4.91
C PHE A 66 7.39 -15.57 -6.08
N ILE A 67 8.71 -15.29 -6.15
CA ILE A 67 9.58 -15.85 -7.19
C ILE A 67 9.59 -17.38 -7.15
N GLU A 68 9.69 -17.97 -5.97
CA GLU A 68 9.72 -19.42 -5.78
C GLU A 68 8.41 -20.07 -6.24
N GLU A 69 7.25 -19.55 -5.83
CA GLU A 69 5.96 -20.08 -6.26
C GLU A 69 5.76 -19.97 -7.78
N MET A 70 6.15 -18.85 -8.39
CA MET A 70 6.04 -18.68 -9.84
C MET A 70 6.95 -19.65 -10.60
N LYS A 71 8.12 -20.01 -10.03
CA LYS A 71 9.02 -21.04 -10.58
C LYS A 71 8.40 -22.42 -10.51
N GLU A 72 7.85 -22.79 -9.37
CA GLU A 72 7.20 -24.10 -9.17
C GLU A 72 6.01 -24.28 -10.12
N GLN A 73 5.28 -23.20 -10.42
CA GLN A 73 4.18 -23.21 -11.38
C GLN A 73 4.64 -23.21 -12.85
N GLY A 74 5.95 -23.16 -13.11
CA GLY A 74 6.53 -23.12 -14.46
C GLY A 74 6.30 -21.80 -15.20
N ILE A 75 5.89 -20.75 -14.49
CA ILE A 75 5.51 -19.45 -15.08
C ILE A 75 6.75 -18.62 -15.41
N GLU A 76 7.86 -18.80 -14.68
CA GLU A 76 9.12 -18.06 -14.85
C GLU A 76 9.68 -18.15 -16.28
N GLU A 77 9.65 -19.32 -16.92
CA GLU A 77 10.14 -19.48 -18.30
C GLU A 77 9.24 -18.83 -19.35
N THR A 78 7.94 -18.70 -19.06
CA THR A 78 6.94 -18.12 -19.96
C THR A 78 6.96 -16.59 -19.93
N MET A 79 7.40 -15.99 -18.81
CA MET A 79 7.35 -14.54 -18.57
C MET A 79 8.72 -13.84 -18.61
N LYS A 80 9.82 -14.57 -18.85
CA LYS A 80 11.21 -14.03 -18.94
C LYS A 80 11.42 -12.86 -19.91
N ASN A 81 10.50 -12.66 -20.85
CA ASN A 81 10.59 -11.63 -21.89
C ASN A 81 9.58 -10.49 -21.70
N GLU A 82 8.85 -10.48 -20.59
CA GLU A 82 7.64 -9.70 -20.43
C GLU A 82 7.80 -8.72 -19.25
N THR A 83 7.61 -7.43 -19.52
CA THR A 83 7.57 -6.31 -18.54
C THR A 83 6.41 -6.44 -17.52
N THR A 84 5.79 -7.62 -17.46
CA THR A 84 4.51 -7.95 -16.84
C THR A 84 4.64 -8.94 -15.69
N PHE A 85 5.79 -9.61 -15.52
CA PHE A 85 6.00 -10.54 -14.41
C PHE A 85 5.83 -9.85 -13.04
N GLU A 86 6.49 -8.70 -12.86
CA GLU A 86 6.40 -7.91 -11.61
C GLU A 86 4.98 -7.34 -11.39
N ASN A 87 4.19 -7.16 -12.46
CA ASN A 87 2.82 -6.68 -12.35
C ASN A 87 1.88 -7.70 -11.69
N HIS A 88 2.29 -8.97 -11.58
CA HIS A 88 1.54 -10.00 -10.87
C HIS A 88 1.79 -9.99 -9.36
N PHE A 89 2.87 -9.35 -8.89
CA PHE A 89 3.23 -9.34 -7.48
C PHE A 89 2.17 -8.67 -6.58
N PRO A 90 1.57 -7.51 -6.95
CA PRO A 90 0.47 -6.94 -6.17
C PRO A 90 -0.74 -7.87 -6.02
N ASP A 91 -1.10 -8.61 -7.07
CA ASP A 91 -2.20 -9.58 -7.02
C ASP A 91 -1.84 -10.79 -6.16
N TRP A 92 -0.58 -11.24 -6.21
CA TRP A 92 -0.06 -12.29 -5.36
C TRP A 92 -0.11 -11.89 -3.88
N LEU A 93 0.38 -10.69 -3.53
CA LEU A 93 0.31 -10.14 -2.17
C LEU A 93 -1.14 -10.05 -1.67
N LYS A 94 -2.07 -9.70 -2.55
CA LYS A 94 -3.50 -9.67 -2.22
C LYS A 94 -4.04 -11.05 -1.88
N ASN A 95 -3.67 -12.07 -2.65
CA ASN A 95 -4.08 -13.46 -2.40
C ASN A 95 -3.43 -14.02 -1.12
N HIS A 96 -2.24 -13.54 -0.77
CA HIS A 96 -1.50 -13.88 0.46
C HIS A 96 -1.72 -12.84 1.58
N SER A 97 -2.87 -12.14 1.57
CA SER A 97 -3.12 -11.05 2.50
C SER A 97 -3.10 -11.44 3.99
N ASN A 98 -3.31 -12.72 4.31
CA ASN A 98 -3.18 -13.20 5.69
C ASN A 98 -1.72 -13.28 6.12
N ASP A 99 -0.83 -13.74 5.24
CA ASP A 99 0.60 -13.86 5.51
C ASP A 99 1.24 -12.47 5.62
N VAL A 100 0.84 -11.55 4.74
CA VAL A 100 1.18 -10.11 4.85
C VAL A 100 0.79 -9.55 6.22
N LYS A 101 -0.45 -9.78 6.66
CA LYS A 101 -0.92 -9.28 7.96
C LYS A 101 -0.21 -9.95 9.14
N TYR A 102 0.13 -11.23 9.01
CA TYR A 102 0.89 -11.98 10.01
C TYR A 102 2.31 -11.42 10.16
N TYR A 103 3.01 -11.17 9.05
CA TYR A 103 4.32 -10.51 9.05
C TYR A 103 4.26 -9.15 9.72
N LEU A 104 3.31 -8.29 9.33
CA LEU A 104 3.13 -6.98 9.95
C LEU A 104 2.77 -7.06 11.43
N ASP A 105 1.97 -8.05 11.84
CA ASP A 105 1.67 -8.28 13.26
C ASP A 105 2.92 -8.69 14.06
N ASN A 106 3.83 -9.47 13.48
CA ASN A 106 5.09 -9.83 14.11
C ASN A 106 6.01 -8.61 14.29
N LEU A 107 6.11 -7.74 13.28
CA LEU A 107 6.87 -6.49 13.37
C LEU A 107 6.34 -5.54 14.47
N LEU A 108 5.07 -5.65 14.86
CA LEU A 108 4.49 -4.87 15.96
C LEU A 108 4.80 -5.44 17.35
N MET A 109 5.26 -6.69 17.43
CA MET A 109 5.60 -7.36 18.70
C MET A 109 7.08 -7.23 19.08
N GLU A 110 7.93 -6.73 18.17
CA GLU A 110 9.35 -6.42 18.38
C GLU A 110 9.55 -5.08 19.10
#